data_AF-A0A8F1SAF0-F1
#
_entry.id   AF-A0A8F1SAF0-F1
#
_cell.length_a   1.000
_cell.length_b   1.000
_cell.length_c   1.000
_cell.angle_alpha   90.00
_cell.angle_beta   90.00
_cell.angle_gamma   90.00
#
_symmetry.space_group_name_H-M   'P 1'
#
loop_
_entity.id
_entity.type
_entity.pdbx_description
1 polymer ?
#
loop_
_entity_poly.entity_id
_entity_poly.type
_entity_poly.pdbx_seq_one_letter_code
_entity_poly.pdbx_strand_id
1 'polypeptide(L)'
;MLVEYSLEEVANEMISLANFSRMAMINRDDVDGRFASFLTNPNITTYGSDPVAEYNFDDRNFSLKDGHHGFIMSPENLFGLEVNVKLIGEHNIRPAIVAAAIGYAFGETGENIKKGIENLRPLPGRMNLLKGADNTWLIDDSYSSTPLTALAALQSLYRIETPQRIAVLGNMNGLKGIFRASSR
;
A
#
# COMPACT_ATOMS: atom_id res chain seq x y z
N MET A 1 26.45 2.18 20.44
CA MET A 1 27.00 2.63 19.14
C MET A 1 25.92 2.33 18.13
N LEU A 2 25.08 3.32 17.79
CA LEU A 2 24.10 3.15 16.71
C LEU A 2 24.89 3.33 15.41
N VAL A 3 24.95 2.28 14.60
CA VAL A 3 25.48 2.42 13.24
C VAL A 3 24.43 3.19 12.45
N GLU A 4 24.70 4.45 12.14
CA GLU A 4 23.86 5.21 11.21
C GLU A 4 24.24 4.78 9.80
N TYR A 5 23.43 3.92 9.20
CA TYR A 5 23.54 3.59 7.79
C TYR A 5 22.98 4.74 6.96
N SER A 6 23.69 5.10 5.90
CA SER A 6 23.15 5.98 4.86
C SER A 6 22.02 5.27 4.11
N LEU A 7 21.12 6.06 3.50
CA LEU A 7 20.05 5.52 2.66
C LEU A 7 20.61 4.68 1.49
N GLU A 8 21.78 5.05 0.98
CA GLU A 8 22.45 4.34 -0.11
C GLU A 8 22.99 2.98 0.32
N GLU A 9 23.54 2.87 1.53
CA GLU A 9 23.97 1.57 2.10
C GLU A 9 22.78 0.65 2.34
N VAL A 10 21.69 1.16 2.91
CA VAL A 10 20.46 0.38 3.11
C VAL A 10 19.87 -0.06 1.77
N ALA A 11 19.81 0.85 0.79
CA ALA A 11 19.31 0.55 -0.54
C ALA A 11 20.17 -0.52 -1.22
N ASN A 12 21.50 -0.38 -1.19
CA ASN A 12 22.41 -1.36 -1.77
C ASN A 12 22.25 -2.75 -1.12
N GLU A 13 22.18 -2.82 0.20
CA GLU A 13 21.99 -4.09 0.93
C GLU A 13 20.65 -4.76 0.56
N MET A 14 19.55 -4.01 0.63
CA MET A 14 18.20 -4.55 0.43
C MET A 14 17.92 -4.87 -1.04
N ILE A 15 18.35 -4.01 -1.97
CA ILE A 15 18.09 -4.18 -3.41
C ILE A 15 19.00 -5.25 -3.99
N SER A 16 20.25 -5.38 -3.53
CA SER A 16 21.15 -6.43 -4.02
C SER A 16 20.62 -7.85 -3.74
N LEU A 17 19.75 -8.04 -2.75
CA LEU A 17 19.06 -9.32 -2.52
C LEU A 17 18.25 -9.75 -3.74
N ALA A 18 17.67 -8.81 -4.49
CA ALA A 18 16.92 -9.10 -5.71
C ALA A 18 17.80 -9.76 -6.79
N ASN A 19 19.12 -9.55 -6.76
CA ASN A 19 20.07 -10.13 -7.71
C ASN A 19 20.25 -11.65 -7.57
N PHE A 20 19.91 -12.20 -6.41
CA PHE A 20 20.00 -13.63 -6.14
C PHE A 20 18.66 -14.36 -6.33
N SER A 21 17.60 -13.62 -6.65
CA SER A 21 16.25 -14.16 -6.83
C SER A 21 16.01 -14.58 -8.28
N ARG A 22 15.23 -15.66 -8.49
CA ARG A 22 14.79 -16.07 -9.83
C ARG A 22 13.94 -14.98 -10.52
N MET A 23 13.13 -14.30 -9.73
CA MET A 23 12.29 -13.17 -10.13
C MET A 23 12.26 -12.19 -8.97
N ALA A 24 12.26 -10.89 -9.29
CA ALA A 24 12.12 -9.83 -8.30
C ALA A 24 11.02 -8.86 -8.70
N MET A 25 10.24 -8.39 -7.73
CA MET A 25 9.20 -7.39 -7.93
C MET A 25 9.55 -6.14 -7.12
N ILE A 26 9.65 -4.99 -7.79
CA ILE A 26 10.08 -3.72 -7.19
C ILE A 26 8.90 -2.77 -7.05
N ASN A 27 8.68 -2.26 -5.84
CA ASN A 27 7.70 -1.24 -5.55
C ASN A 27 8.18 0.12 -6.05
N ARG A 28 7.61 0.64 -7.15
CA ARG A 28 8.02 1.93 -7.73
C ARG A 28 7.55 3.15 -6.95
N ASP A 29 6.55 2.98 -6.07
CA ASP A 29 6.08 4.10 -5.25
C ASP A 29 7.05 4.40 -4.12
N ASP A 30 7.70 3.37 -3.58
CA ASP A 30 8.57 3.49 -2.39
C ASP A 30 10.07 3.39 -2.73
N VAL A 31 10.44 2.74 -3.84
CA VAL A 31 11.84 2.59 -4.27
C VAL A 31 12.18 3.62 -5.34
N ASP A 32 13.04 4.57 -4.98
CA ASP A 32 13.54 5.59 -5.90
C ASP A 32 14.35 4.95 -7.04
N GLY A 33 14.05 5.36 -8.28
CA GLY A 33 14.71 4.84 -9.48
C GLY A 33 16.22 5.07 -9.53
N ARG A 34 16.77 6.00 -8.73
CA ARG A 34 18.22 6.20 -8.60
C ARG A 34 18.96 4.98 -8.08
N PHE A 35 18.29 4.10 -7.34
CA PHE A 35 18.87 2.87 -6.83
C PHE A 35 18.80 1.69 -7.82
N ALA A 36 18.26 1.91 -9.03
CA ALA A 36 18.19 0.87 -10.06
C ALA A 36 19.58 0.39 -10.50
N SER A 37 20.65 1.18 -10.30
CA SER A 37 22.03 0.77 -10.59
C SER A 37 22.51 -0.42 -9.74
N PHE A 38 21.88 -0.67 -8.59
CA PHE A 38 22.17 -1.85 -7.76
C PHE A 38 21.49 -3.13 -8.26
N LEU A 39 20.55 -3.02 -9.20
CA LEU A 39 19.88 -4.16 -9.83
C LEU A 39 20.70 -4.66 -11.02
N THR A 40 21.18 -5.89 -10.92
CA THR A 40 21.83 -6.62 -12.01
C THR A 40 20.98 -7.80 -12.50
N ASN A 41 19.87 -8.11 -11.82
CA ASN A 41 18.94 -9.14 -12.25
C ASN A 41 18.16 -8.70 -13.49
N PRO A 42 18.19 -9.45 -14.60
CA PRO A 42 17.35 -9.14 -15.77
C PRO A 42 15.88 -9.53 -15.56
N ASN A 43 15.56 -10.41 -14.60
CA ASN A 43 14.20 -10.91 -14.35
C ASN A 43 13.51 -10.07 -13.26
N ILE A 44 13.45 -8.77 -13.49
CA ILE A 44 12.74 -7.82 -12.62
C ILE A 44 11.40 -7.46 -13.25
N THR A 45 10.41 -7.22 -12.40
CA THR A 45 9.20 -6.51 -12.78
C THR A 45 8.84 -5.48 -11.70
N THR A 46 7.91 -4.60 -12.02
CA THR A 46 7.57 -3.45 -11.19
C THR A 46 6.10 -3.44 -10.83
N TYR A 47 5.79 -3.03 -9.61
CA TYR A 47 4.43 -2.74 -9.18
C TYR A 47 4.35 -1.37 -8.51
N GLY A 48 3.19 -0.73 -8.58
CA GLY A 48 2.98 0.57 -7.97
C GLY A 48 1.59 1.12 -8.26
N SER A 49 1.30 2.29 -7.71
CA SER A 49 0.03 2.97 -7.89
C SER A 49 0.01 3.79 -9.19
N ASP A 50 1.18 4.13 -9.72
CA ASP A 50 1.35 4.88 -10.96
C ASP A 50 1.40 3.95 -12.20
N PRO A 51 0.76 4.32 -13.33
CA PRO A 51 0.83 3.59 -14.60
C PRO A 51 2.23 3.31 -15.16
N VAL A 52 3.28 3.98 -14.67
CA VAL A 52 4.68 3.67 -15.04
C VAL A 52 5.21 2.35 -14.47
N ALA A 53 4.47 1.71 -13.57
CA ALA A 53 4.75 0.34 -13.12
C ALA A 53 4.03 -0.69 -14.02
N GLU A 54 4.69 -1.81 -14.29
CA GLU A 54 4.13 -2.88 -15.15
C GLU A 54 2.84 -3.46 -14.57
N TYR A 55 2.79 -3.62 -13.24
CA TYR A 55 1.57 -3.91 -12.51
C TYR A 55 1.12 -2.67 -11.77
N ASN A 56 -0.09 -2.20 -12.08
CA ASN A 56 -0.67 -1.04 -11.42
C ASN A 56 -2.19 -1.20 -11.26
N PHE A 57 -2.82 -0.23 -10.61
CA PHE A 57 -4.26 -0.23 -10.41
C PHE A 57 -4.88 1.05 -11.00
N ASP A 58 -5.74 0.86 -11.98
CA ASP A 58 -6.59 1.92 -12.53
C ASP A 58 -7.86 2.01 -11.66
N ASP A 59 -7.79 2.87 -10.65
CA ASP A 59 -8.89 3.12 -9.71
C ASP A 59 -10.01 3.93 -10.40
N ARG A 60 -11.20 3.33 -10.51
CA ARG A 60 -12.34 3.96 -11.18
C ARG A 60 -13.27 4.65 -10.19
N ASN A 61 -13.46 4.04 -9.03
CA ASN A 61 -14.40 4.52 -8.05
C ASN A 61 -14.08 3.96 -6.66
N PHE A 62 -14.34 4.77 -5.65
CA PHE A 62 -14.23 4.40 -4.25
C PHE A 62 -15.55 4.61 -3.52
N SER A 63 -15.95 3.60 -2.76
CA SER A 63 -17.08 3.65 -1.82
C SER A 63 -16.56 3.20 -0.46
N LEU A 64 -16.95 3.90 0.61
CA LEU A 64 -16.52 3.51 1.95
C LEU A 64 -16.93 2.07 2.30
N LYS A 65 -18.09 1.62 1.81
CA LYS A 65 -18.63 0.28 2.11
C LYS A 65 -18.07 -0.80 1.20
N ASP A 66 -17.85 -0.47 -0.07
CA ASP A 66 -17.53 -1.45 -1.10
C ASP A 66 -16.02 -1.52 -1.37
N GLY A 67 -15.27 -0.50 -0.99
CA GLY A 67 -13.84 -0.37 -1.26
C GLY A 67 -13.56 0.29 -2.61
N HIS A 68 -12.43 -0.08 -3.21
CA HIS A 68 -11.96 0.44 -4.48
C HIS A 68 -12.36 -0.50 -5.62
N HIS A 69 -13.11 0.02 -6.58
CA HIS A 69 -13.47 -0.69 -7.79
C HIS A 69 -12.62 -0.18 -8.96
N GLY A 70 -11.98 -1.11 -9.67
CA GLY A 70 -11.09 -0.74 -10.76
C GLY A 70 -10.47 -1.95 -11.45
N PHE A 71 -9.38 -1.69 -12.15
CA PHE A 71 -8.70 -2.68 -12.96
C PHE A 71 -7.25 -2.82 -12.52
N ILE A 72 -6.83 -4.06 -12.25
CA ILE A 72 -5.40 -4.35 -12.12
C ILE A 72 -4.83 -4.50 -13.52
N MET A 73 -3.98 -3.55 -13.90
CA MET A 73 -3.26 -3.57 -15.16
C MET A 73 -2.04 -4.48 -15.03
N SER A 74 -1.76 -5.27 -16.07
CA SER A 74 -0.69 -6.25 -16.05
C SER A 74 -0.23 -6.59 -17.48
N PRO A 75 1.02 -7.07 -17.67
CA PRO A 75 1.48 -7.57 -18.96
C PRO A 75 0.66 -8.76 -19.49
N GLU A 76 0.12 -9.60 -18.60
CA GLU A 76 -0.68 -10.79 -18.95
C GLU A 76 -2.08 -10.45 -19.43
N ASN A 77 -2.61 -9.30 -19.00
CA ASN A 77 -3.93 -8.83 -19.38
C ASN A 77 -3.92 -7.30 -19.60
N LEU A 78 -3.71 -6.90 -20.85
CA LEU A 78 -3.66 -5.50 -21.27
C LEU A 78 -5.02 -4.77 -21.15
N PHE A 79 -6.13 -5.50 -21.05
CA PHE A 79 -7.45 -4.92 -20.80
C PHE A 79 -7.72 -4.68 -19.31
N GLY A 80 -6.83 -5.18 -18.44
CA GLY A 80 -6.97 -5.11 -17.00
C GLY A 80 -7.88 -6.19 -16.42
N LEU A 81 -7.56 -6.64 -15.21
CA LEU A 81 -8.40 -7.53 -14.43
C LEU A 81 -9.33 -6.67 -13.55
N GLU A 82 -10.61 -6.67 -13.90
CA GLU A 82 -11.63 -5.97 -13.11
C GLU A 82 -11.79 -6.63 -11.73
N VAL A 83 -11.60 -5.85 -10.66
CA VAL A 83 -11.71 -6.32 -9.27
C VAL A 83 -12.39 -5.29 -8.38
N ASN A 84 -12.91 -5.76 -7.25
CA ASN A 84 -13.27 -4.91 -6.13
C ASN A 84 -12.37 -5.17 -4.90
N VAL A 85 -11.50 -4.22 -4.58
CA VAL A 85 -10.60 -4.27 -3.42
C VAL A 85 -11.30 -3.69 -2.19
N LYS A 86 -11.79 -4.57 -1.31
CA LYS A 86 -12.57 -4.23 -0.10
C LYS A 86 -11.72 -3.72 1.07
N LEU A 87 -10.79 -2.82 0.77
CA LEU A 87 -9.90 -2.18 1.75
C LEU A 87 -10.08 -0.66 1.65
N ILE A 88 -9.80 0.06 2.74
CA ILE A 88 -9.86 1.52 2.77
C ILE A 88 -8.46 2.09 2.63
N GLY A 89 -8.32 3.10 1.77
CA GLY A 89 -7.10 3.87 1.60
C GLY A 89 -6.24 3.31 0.47
N GLU A 90 -5.75 4.22 -0.37
CA GLU A 90 -4.99 3.86 -1.58
C GLU A 90 -3.74 3.04 -1.28
N HIS A 91 -3.10 3.29 -0.15
CA HIS A 91 -1.91 2.54 0.28
C HIS A 91 -2.18 1.04 0.47
N ASN A 92 -3.44 0.64 0.72
CA ASN A 92 -3.86 -0.76 0.85
C ASN A 92 -4.18 -1.43 -0.48
N ILE A 93 -4.15 -0.69 -1.60
CA ILE A 93 -4.30 -1.26 -2.95
C ILE A 93 -3.00 -1.98 -3.37
N ARG A 94 -1.83 -1.44 -3.00
CA ARG A 94 -0.50 -1.96 -3.41
C ARG A 94 -0.29 -3.45 -3.08
N PRO A 95 -0.67 -3.94 -1.87
CA PRO A 95 -0.67 -5.38 -1.59
C PRO A 95 -1.54 -6.22 -2.55
N ALA A 96 -2.67 -5.70 -3.02
CA ALA A 96 -3.51 -6.41 -3.99
C ALA A 96 -2.85 -6.47 -5.38
N ILE A 97 -2.18 -5.38 -5.80
CA ILE A 97 -1.43 -5.33 -7.07
C ILE A 97 -0.31 -6.37 -7.07
N VAL A 98 0.54 -6.39 -6.05
CA VAL A 98 1.65 -7.35 -5.98
C VAL A 98 1.15 -8.79 -5.80
N ALA A 99 0.02 -9.01 -5.11
CA ALA A 99 -0.60 -10.33 -5.01
C ALA A 99 -1.09 -10.84 -6.38
N ALA A 100 -1.64 -9.94 -7.22
CA ALA A 100 -2.02 -10.29 -8.59
C ALA A 100 -0.80 -10.63 -9.46
N ALA A 101 0.26 -9.80 -9.37
CA ALA A 101 1.51 -10.04 -10.08
C ALA A 101 2.10 -11.41 -9.72
N ILE A 102 2.14 -11.73 -8.41
CA ILE A 102 2.60 -13.04 -7.94
C ILE A 102 1.67 -14.15 -8.45
N GLY A 103 0.35 -13.99 -8.39
CA GLY A 103 -0.60 -14.97 -8.91
C GLY A 103 -0.32 -15.32 -10.37
N TYR A 104 -0.16 -14.31 -11.23
CA TYR A 104 0.17 -14.52 -12.63
C TYR A 104 1.54 -15.18 -12.82
N ALA A 105 2.56 -14.76 -12.06
CA ALA A 105 3.89 -15.36 -12.11
C ALA A 105 3.91 -16.85 -11.75
N PHE A 106 2.95 -17.32 -10.96
CA PHE A 106 2.76 -18.72 -10.60
C PHE A 106 1.75 -19.47 -11.49
N GLY A 107 1.23 -18.82 -12.54
CA GLY A 107 0.33 -19.43 -13.51
C GLY A 107 -1.13 -19.52 -13.06
N GLU A 108 -1.53 -18.75 -12.05
CA GLU A 108 -2.94 -18.65 -11.66
C GLU A 108 -3.77 -17.93 -12.73
N THR A 109 -5.06 -18.27 -12.80
CA THR A 109 -5.99 -17.60 -13.71
C THR A 109 -6.40 -16.23 -13.14
N GLY A 110 -6.72 -15.28 -14.02
CA GLY A 110 -7.28 -13.99 -13.60
C GLY A 110 -8.54 -14.14 -12.74
N GLU A 111 -9.35 -15.18 -12.97
CA GLU A 111 -10.53 -15.50 -12.16
C GLU A 111 -10.19 -15.88 -10.71
N ASN A 112 -9.16 -16.72 -10.51
CA ASN A 112 -8.70 -17.10 -9.18
C ASN A 112 -8.07 -15.91 -8.46
N ILE A 113 -7.28 -15.12 -9.16
CA ILE A 113 -6.67 -13.89 -8.64
C ILE A 113 -7.75 -12.92 -8.19
N LYS A 114 -8.75 -12.65 -9.04
CA LYS A 114 -9.92 -11.80 -8.72
C LYS A 114 -10.62 -12.30 -7.46
N LYS A 115 -10.96 -13.59 -7.40
CA LYS A 115 -11.59 -14.20 -6.23
C LYS A 115 -10.76 -14.01 -4.96
N GLY A 116 -9.44 -14.18 -5.04
CA GLY A 116 -8.53 -13.97 -3.90
C GLY A 116 -8.56 -12.52 -3.41
N ILE A 117 -8.47 -11.57 -4.33
CA ILE A 117 -8.44 -10.13 -4.03
C ILE A 117 -9.77 -9.65 -3.46
N GLU A 118 -10.90 -10.06 -4.04
CA GLU A 118 -12.24 -9.66 -3.56
C GLU A 118 -12.64 -10.30 -2.21
N ASN A 119 -11.89 -11.33 -1.80
CA ASN A 119 -11.99 -11.97 -0.49
C ASN A 119 -11.10 -11.34 0.57
N LEU A 120 -10.21 -10.39 0.22
CA LEU A 120 -9.43 -9.64 1.20
C LEU A 120 -10.35 -8.93 2.20
N ARG A 121 -9.93 -8.96 3.45
CA ARG A 121 -10.57 -8.23 4.55
C ARG A 121 -9.50 -7.47 5.31
N PRO A 122 -9.82 -6.27 5.83
CA PRO A 122 -8.90 -5.55 6.69
C PRO A 122 -8.60 -6.39 7.93
N LEU A 123 -7.36 -6.29 8.41
CA LEU A 123 -6.97 -6.89 9.69
C LEU A 123 -7.47 -5.99 10.83
N PRO A 124 -7.79 -6.55 12.02
CA PRO A 124 -8.10 -5.76 13.19
C PRO A 124 -7.02 -4.71 13.46
N GLY A 125 -7.43 -3.45 13.69
CA GLY A 125 -6.51 -2.34 13.91
C GLY A 125 -5.77 -1.82 12.66
N ARG A 126 -6.14 -2.24 11.44
CA ARG A 126 -5.54 -1.76 10.18
C ARG A 126 -6.59 -1.27 9.20
N MET A 127 -6.88 0.03 9.22
CA MET A 127 -7.89 0.69 8.39
C MET A 127 -9.23 -0.08 8.30
N ASN A 128 -9.66 -0.69 9.41
CA ASN A 128 -10.82 -1.56 9.45
C ASN A 128 -12.10 -0.75 9.64
N LEU A 129 -13.08 -0.91 8.75
CA LEU A 129 -14.34 -0.19 8.84
C LEU A 129 -15.32 -0.88 9.79
N LEU A 130 -15.77 -0.14 10.79
CA LEU A 130 -16.72 -0.58 11.80
C LEU A 130 -17.93 0.35 11.82
N LYS A 131 -19.11 -0.21 12.14
CA LYS A 131 -20.28 0.60 12.45
C LYS A 131 -20.10 1.26 13.82
N GLY A 132 -20.27 2.58 13.87
CA GLY A 132 -20.33 3.33 15.13
C GLY A 132 -21.76 3.50 15.64
N ALA A 133 -21.91 4.25 16.73
CA ALA A 133 -23.20 4.68 17.24
C ALA A 133 -23.86 5.71 16.30
N ASP A 134 -25.19 5.90 16.40
CA ASP A 134 -25.91 6.99 15.73
C ASP A 134 -25.64 7.14 14.23
N ASN A 135 -25.60 6.01 13.50
CA ASN A 135 -25.31 5.93 12.06
C ASN A 135 -23.93 6.50 11.66
N THR A 136 -22.96 6.50 12.58
CA THR A 136 -21.56 6.86 12.28
C THR A 136 -20.75 5.68 11.76
N TRP A 137 -19.62 6.00 11.14
CA TRP A 137 -18.59 5.04 10.77
C TRP A 137 -17.34 5.26 11.62
N LEU A 138 -16.71 4.16 12.02
CA LEU A 138 -15.43 4.14 12.70
C LEU A 138 -14.41 3.46 11.80
N ILE A 139 -13.27 4.11 11.58
CA ILE A 139 -12.11 3.51 10.91
C ILE A 139 -11.11 3.16 12.00
N ASP A 140 -10.95 1.86 12.27
CA ASP A 140 -10.03 1.32 13.25
C ASP A 140 -8.64 1.10 12.62
N ASP A 141 -7.71 2.01 12.91
CA ASP A 141 -6.30 1.93 12.56
C ASP A 141 -5.41 1.96 13.83
N SER A 142 -5.85 1.25 14.88
CA SER A 142 -5.27 1.33 16.23
C SER A 142 -4.04 0.44 16.48
N TYR A 143 -3.63 -0.40 15.52
CA TYR A 143 -2.55 -1.38 15.74
C TYR A 143 -1.17 -0.73 15.91
N SER A 144 -0.80 0.18 15.01
CA SER A 144 0.51 0.83 15.01
C SER A 144 0.45 2.18 14.31
N SER A 145 1.14 3.18 14.83
CA SER A 145 1.18 4.51 14.22
C SER A 145 2.61 5.03 14.10
N THR A 146 2.92 5.53 12.90
CA THR A 146 4.12 6.29 12.56
C THR A 146 3.66 7.58 11.86
N PRO A 147 4.50 8.62 11.75
CA PRO A 147 4.10 9.85 11.03
C PRO A 147 3.59 9.58 9.61
N LEU A 148 4.24 8.66 8.88
CA LEU A 148 3.88 8.30 7.52
C LEU A 148 2.53 7.58 7.46
N THR A 149 2.31 6.57 8.31
CA THR A 149 1.05 5.83 8.33
C THR A 149 -0.11 6.67 8.82
N ALA A 150 0.10 7.52 9.84
CA ALA A 150 -0.90 8.47 10.32
C ALA A 150 -1.30 9.48 9.25
N LEU A 151 -0.34 10.00 8.47
CA LEU A 151 -0.62 10.88 7.35
C LEU A 151 -1.48 10.19 6.29
N ALA A 152 -1.16 8.95 5.93
CA ALA A 152 -1.93 8.16 4.97
C ALA A 152 -3.36 7.87 5.47
N ALA A 153 -3.53 7.56 6.76
CA ALA A 153 -4.84 7.37 7.39
C ALA A 153 -5.67 8.66 7.36
N LEU A 154 -5.06 9.81 7.70
CA LEU A 154 -5.72 11.12 7.62
C LEU A 154 -6.11 11.47 6.19
N GLN A 155 -5.22 11.29 5.20
CA GLN A 155 -5.55 11.51 3.80
C GLN A 155 -6.74 10.66 3.35
N SER A 156 -6.80 9.40 3.78
CA SER A 156 -7.93 8.51 3.52
C SER A 156 -9.22 9.03 4.17
N LEU A 157 -9.16 9.49 5.42
CA LEU A 157 -10.30 10.09 6.14
C LEU A 157 -10.83 11.36 5.45
N TYR A 158 -9.95 12.24 4.97
CA TYR A 158 -10.33 13.50 4.34
C TYR A 158 -10.97 13.31 2.96
N ARG A 159 -10.68 12.21 2.26
CA ARG A 159 -11.31 11.87 0.97
C ARG A 159 -12.73 11.34 1.10
N ILE A 160 -13.15 10.92 2.29
CA ILE A 160 -14.52 10.46 2.52
C ILE A 160 -15.45 11.66 2.57
N GLU A 161 -16.46 11.69 1.70
CA GLU A 161 -17.51 12.71 1.72
C GLU A 161 -18.46 12.46 2.90
N THR A 162 -18.35 13.30 3.93
CA THR A 162 -19.23 13.26 5.10
C THR A 162 -19.29 14.63 5.77
N PRO A 163 -20.39 15.00 6.46
CA PRO A 163 -20.52 16.28 7.12
C PRO A 163 -19.46 16.53 8.20
N GLN A 164 -18.99 15.47 8.89
CA GLN A 164 -18.08 15.62 10.03
C GLN A 164 -16.94 14.59 10.02
N ARG A 165 -15.72 15.14 10.00
CA ARG A 165 -14.39 14.54 10.25
C ARG A 165 -14.06 14.44 11.75
N ILE A 166 -13.77 13.27 12.34
CA ILE A 166 -13.10 13.22 13.67
C ILE A 166 -11.89 12.28 13.57
N ALA A 167 -10.72 12.77 13.96
CA ALA A 167 -9.50 11.98 14.09
C ALA A 167 -9.12 11.86 15.57
N VAL A 168 -8.93 10.63 16.05
CA VAL A 168 -8.45 10.33 17.41
C VAL A 168 -7.06 9.75 17.29
N LEU A 169 -6.05 10.46 17.79
CA LEU A 169 -4.64 10.10 17.66
C LEU A 169 -4.04 9.81 19.04
N GLY A 170 -3.39 8.65 19.15
CA GLY A 170 -2.54 8.31 20.30
C GLY A 170 -1.11 8.85 20.12
N ASN A 171 -0.30 8.70 21.17
CA ASN A 171 1.11 9.04 21.08
C ASN A 171 1.86 8.04 20.19
N MET A 172 2.80 8.51 19.37
CA MET A 172 3.60 7.64 18.48
C MET A 172 4.92 7.28 19.15
N ASN A 173 5.19 5.97 19.28
CA ASN A 173 6.45 5.49 19.82
C ASN A 173 7.62 5.76 18.85
N GLY A 174 8.77 6.16 19.37
CA GLY A 174 9.99 6.35 18.56
C GLY A 174 10.26 7.77 18.08
N LEU A 175 9.36 8.73 18.31
CA LEU A 175 9.61 10.17 18.08
C LEU A 175 10.47 10.79 19.19
N LYS A 176 11.68 10.28 19.43
CA LYS A 176 12.64 10.95 20.32
C LYS A 176 13.34 12.07 19.54
N GLY A 177 13.16 13.32 19.95
CA GLY A 177 13.92 14.48 19.44
C GLY A 177 13.20 15.44 18.49
N ILE A 178 11.98 15.14 18.03
CA ILE A 178 11.21 16.01 17.10
C ILE A 178 10.16 16.88 17.83
N PHE A 179 9.89 16.60 19.11
CA PHE A 179 9.04 17.47 19.93
C PHE A 179 9.78 18.77 20.30
N ARG A 180 9.74 19.77 19.43
CA ARG A 180 9.76 21.15 19.90
C ARG A 180 8.39 21.43 20.49
N ALA A 181 8.29 21.31 21.81
CA ALA A 181 7.23 21.98 22.53
C ALA A 181 7.33 23.47 22.18
N SER A 182 6.43 23.94 21.31
CA SER A 182 6.12 25.36 21.21
C SER A 182 5.38 25.71 22.49
N SER A 183 6.12 25.93 23.57
CA SER A 183 5.62 26.54 24.79
C SER A 183 5.11 27.93 24.45
N ARG A 184 3.78 28.10 24.49
CA ARG A 184 3.12 29.36 24.80
C ARG A 184 2.33 29.16 26.08
#